data_AF-A0A935P9Y3-F1
#
_entry.id   AF-A0A935P9Y3-F1
#
_cell.length_a   1.000
_cell.length_b   1.000
_cell.length_c   1.000
_cell.angle_alpha   90.00
_cell.angle_beta   90.00
_cell.angle_gamma   90.00
#
_symmetry.space_group_name_H-M   'P 1'
#
loop_
_entity.id
_entity.type
_entity.pdbx_description
1 polymer ?
#
loop_
_entity_poly.entity_id
_entity_poly.type
_entity_poly.pdbx_seq_one_letter_code
_entity_poly.pdbx_strand_id
1 'polypeptide(L)'
;MDGHAWIRWGIALVVAALLVGMPARQAPAKGPSTPGSTSQMTGTPAGALPASVMIVKKWDGDFPVAALKKLPRGQQKAPEGYIGDPGTFTEVWKSFRPGEKAPPVDFGTNMVVFTRNVKFYNRKAITRVTLLDGIMEIRGVETMTSVPVTNKVAMAMAEVPRQGVKTLRAGDKFIPVK
;
A
#
# COMPACT_ATOMS: atom_id res chain seq x y z
N MET A 1 29.65 -52.51 32.61
CA MET A 1 29.20 -51.20 33.11
C MET A 1 28.89 -50.34 31.90
N ASP A 2 28.09 -50.86 30.95
CA ASP A 2 26.61 -50.91 30.93
C ASP A 2 26.08 -49.48 30.71
N GLY A 3 25.72 -49.08 29.49
CA GLY A 3 24.40 -49.30 28.87
C GLY A 3 23.53 -48.05 29.13
N HIS A 4 22.74 -47.45 28.23
CA HIS A 4 22.26 -47.78 26.90
C HIS A 4 21.95 -46.48 26.13
N ALA A 5 22.36 -46.43 24.86
CA ALA A 5 21.88 -45.49 23.86
C ALA A 5 20.49 -45.93 23.36
N TRP A 6 19.60 -44.95 23.10
CA TRP A 6 18.24 -45.19 22.65
C TRP A 6 18.17 -45.56 21.17
N ILE A 7 17.29 -46.53 20.89
CA ILE A 7 17.19 -47.34 19.69
C ILE A 7 16.37 -46.65 18.60
N ARG A 8 16.89 -46.78 17.37
CA ARG A 8 16.29 -46.50 16.06
C ARG A 8 15.06 -47.38 15.81
N TRP A 9 14.00 -46.84 15.23
CA TRP A 9 12.95 -47.64 14.59
C TRP A 9 13.20 -47.72 13.08
N GLY A 10 13.35 -48.96 12.58
CA GLY A 10 13.38 -49.32 11.14
C GLY A 10 11.95 -49.50 10.59
N ILE A 11 11.69 -49.21 9.30
CA ILE A 11 11.73 -50.15 8.13
C ILE A 11 10.69 -51.28 8.30
N ALA A 12 9.80 -51.66 7.37
CA ALA A 12 9.36 -51.25 6.04
C ALA A 12 8.16 -52.17 5.66
N LEU A 13 7.53 -51.92 4.50
CA LEU A 13 7.30 -52.84 3.38
C LEU A 13 5.92 -52.76 2.72
N VAL A 14 6.05 -52.86 1.40
CA VAL A 14 5.15 -52.79 0.26
C VAL A 14 4.18 -53.97 0.20
N VAL A 15 2.98 -53.74 -0.32
CA VAL A 15 2.32 -54.70 -1.23
C VAL A 15 1.62 -53.94 -2.35
N ALA A 16 2.09 -54.17 -3.58
CA ALA A 16 1.37 -53.89 -4.81
C ALA A 16 0.59 -55.15 -5.21
N ALA A 17 -0.63 -54.98 -5.74
CA ALA A 17 -1.26 -55.98 -6.60
C ALA A 17 -2.24 -55.30 -7.57
N LEU A 18 -1.93 -55.44 -8.86
CA LEU A 18 -2.79 -55.16 -10.00
C LEU A 18 -3.95 -56.16 -10.06
N LEU A 19 -5.13 -55.71 -10.50
CA LEU A 19 -6.06 -56.54 -11.26
C LEU A 19 -6.63 -55.79 -12.47
N VAL A 20 -6.69 -56.53 -13.56
CA VAL A 20 -6.88 -56.15 -14.96
C VAL A 20 -8.36 -56.29 -15.35
N GLY A 21 -8.83 -55.36 -16.21
CA GLY A 21 -9.69 -55.68 -17.36
C GLY A 21 -11.21 -55.56 -17.20
N MET A 22 -11.84 -54.60 -17.91
CA MET A 22 -12.61 -54.84 -19.14
C MET A 22 -13.35 -53.56 -19.63
N PRO A 23 -13.73 -53.48 -20.93
CA PRO A 23 -13.81 -52.23 -21.70
C PRO A 23 -15.24 -51.69 -21.86
N ALA A 24 -15.39 -50.36 -22.03
CA ALA A 24 -16.63 -49.79 -22.55
C ALA A 24 -16.44 -48.43 -23.27
N ARG A 25 -16.66 -48.48 -24.59
CA ARG A 25 -17.24 -47.48 -25.50
C ARG A 25 -16.74 -46.02 -25.47
N GLN A 26 -16.05 -45.66 -26.56
CA GLN A 26 -16.09 -44.33 -27.15
C GLN A 26 -17.43 -44.10 -27.88
N ALA A 27 -18.04 -42.92 -27.69
CA ALA A 27 -18.83 -42.13 -28.66
C ALA A 27 -19.42 -40.89 -27.95
N PRO A 28 -19.88 -39.84 -28.66
CA PRO A 28 -19.21 -39.02 -29.68
C PRO A 28 -19.21 -37.52 -29.30
N ALA A 29 -18.48 -36.72 -30.08
CA ALA A 29 -18.46 -35.25 -29.97
C ALA A 29 -19.83 -34.58 -30.19
N LYS A 30 -20.13 -33.56 -29.38
CA LYS A 30 -21.09 -32.49 -29.70
C LYS A 30 -20.41 -31.14 -29.40
N GLY A 31 -20.17 -30.35 -30.46
CA GLY A 31 -19.94 -28.91 -30.32
C GLY A 31 -21.25 -28.15 -30.11
N PRO A 32 -21.22 -26.82 -30.14
CA PRO A 32 -20.91 -25.95 -29.01
C PRO A 32 -22.18 -25.36 -28.39
N SER A 33 -22.12 -24.94 -27.13
CA SER A 33 -23.20 -24.16 -26.50
C SER A 33 -22.59 -23.05 -25.65
N THR A 34 -22.60 -21.84 -26.19
CA THR A 34 -22.32 -20.60 -25.45
C THR A 34 -23.50 -20.30 -24.53
N PRO A 35 -23.23 -19.87 -23.29
CA PRO A 35 -24.05 -18.78 -22.77
C PRO A 35 -23.22 -17.72 -22.03
N GLY A 36 -23.56 -16.46 -22.29
CA GLY A 36 -23.45 -15.41 -21.29
C GLY A 36 -22.22 -14.53 -21.39
N SER A 37 -22.38 -13.43 -22.13
CA SER A 37 -21.59 -12.20 -22.01
C SER A 37 -21.41 -11.82 -20.54
N THR A 38 -20.24 -12.14 -19.98
CA THR A 38 -19.79 -11.60 -18.69
C THR A 38 -18.67 -10.64 -19.04
N SER A 39 -18.94 -9.36 -18.79
CA SER A 39 -18.04 -8.23 -18.97
C SER A 39 -16.58 -8.62 -18.76
N GLN A 40 -15.77 -8.48 -19.82
CA GLN A 40 -14.34 -8.36 -19.68
C GLN A 40 -14.07 -7.18 -18.75
N MET A 41 -13.79 -7.45 -17.47
CA MET A 41 -12.82 -6.63 -16.77
C MET A 41 -11.55 -6.76 -17.59
N THR A 42 -11.19 -5.69 -18.29
CA THR A 42 -9.86 -5.48 -18.84
C THR A 42 -8.89 -5.47 -17.66
N GLY A 43 -8.52 -6.67 -17.21
CA GLY A 43 -7.41 -6.88 -16.31
C GLY A 43 -6.14 -6.54 -17.05
N THR A 44 -5.41 -5.55 -16.55
CA THR A 44 -4.00 -5.34 -16.83
C THR A 44 -3.27 -6.69 -16.80
N PRO A 45 -2.29 -6.96 -17.68
CA PRO A 45 -1.51 -8.19 -17.60
C PRO A 45 -0.92 -8.34 -16.20
N ALA A 46 -1.12 -9.52 -15.59
CA ALA A 46 -0.48 -9.88 -14.34
C ALA A 46 1.05 -9.76 -14.53
N GLY A 47 1.66 -8.70 -13.97
CA GLY A 47 3.11 -8.43 -14.10
C GLY A 47 3.52 -6.98 -14.37
N ALA A 48 2.59 -6.02 -14.47
CA ALA A 48 2.97 -4.61 -14.65
C ALA A 48 3.77 -4.08 -13.43
N LEU A 49 4.94 -3.48 -13.68
CA LEU A 49 5.76 -2.86 -12.65
C LEU A 49 5.18 -1.48 -12.26
N PRO A 50 5.20 -1.10 -10.96
CA PRO A 50 4.78 0.23 -10.55
C PRO A 50 5.62 1.32 -11.21
N ALA A 51 4.96 2.29 -11.86
CA ALA A 51 5.63 3.44 -12.45
C ALA A 51 6.07 4.41 -11.35
N SER A 52 7.27 4.98 -11.47
CA SER A 52 7.71 6.03 -10.54
C SER A 52 6.99 7.33 -10.85
N VAL A 53 6.43 7.96 -9.82
CA VAL A 53 5.82 9.29 -9.90
C VAL A 53 6.87 10.32 -9.52
N MET A 54 6.98 11.39 -10.30
CA MET A 54 7.89 12.50 -10.02
C MET A 54 7.46 13.23 -8.74
N ILE A 55 8.40 13.43 -7.82
CA ILE A 55 8.22 14.30 -6.65
C ILE A 55 8.69 15.70 -7.04
N VAL A 56 7.77 16.66 -7.07
CA VAL A 56 8.04 18.05 -7.48
C VAL A 56 8.73 18.81 -6.35
N LYS A 57 8.15 18.72 -5.14
CA LYS A 57 8.66 19.33 -3.92
C LYS A 57 8.49 18.37 -2.75
N LYS A 58 9.35 18.47 -1.74
CA LYS A 58 9.31 17.64 -0.53
C LYS A 58 9.53 18.48 0.70
N TRP A 59 8.87 18.10 1.78
CA TRP A 59 9.00 18.73 3.09
C TRP A 59 8.87 17.68 4.20
N ASP A 60 9.69 17.76 5.23
CA ASP A 60 9.64 16.87 6.39
C ASP A 60 9.83 17.64 7.69
N GLY A 61 9.22 17.16 8.77
CA GLY A 61 9.38 17.77 10.09
C GLY A 61 8.30 17.38 11.08
N ASP A 62 8.19 18.18 12.14
CA ASP A 62 7.26 17.92 13.22
C ASP A 62 5.87 18.44 12.90
N PHE A 63 4.85 17.62 13.20
CA PHE A 63 3.45 18.02 13.12
C PHE A 63 2.78 17.83 14.49
N PRO A 64 2.10 18.85 15.05
CA PRO A 64 1.45 18.73 16.35
C PRO A 64 0.32 17.69 16.35
N VAL A 65 0.27 16.85 17.39
CA VAL A 65 -0.80 15.85 17.57
C VAL A 65 -2.17 16.54 17.68
N ALA A 66 -2.23 17.67 18.39
CA ALA A 66 -3.45 18.48 18.51
C ALA A 66 -3.96 19.04 17.16
N ALA A 67 -3.09 19.12 16.15
CA ALA A 67 -3.43 19.58 14.81
C ALA A 67 -3.81 18.44 13.85
N LEU A 68 -3.73 17.16 14.25
CA LEU A 68 -4.11 16.02 13.38
C LEU A 68 -5.55 16.11 12.88
N LYS A 69 -6.45 16.75 13.64
CA LYS A 69 -7.82 17.03 13.21
C LYS A 69 -7.93 17.97 11.99
N LYS A 70 -6.87 18.71 11.67
CA LYS A 70 -6.78 19.57 10.47
C LYS A 70 -6.42 18.80 9.20
N LEU A 71 -5.91 17.57 9.34
CA LEU A 71 -5.73 16.70 8.19
C LEU A 71 -7.09 16.37 7.55
N PRO A 72 -7.12 16.07 6.24
CA PRO A 72 -8.34 15.72 5.52
C PRO A 72 -9.22 14.71 6.27
N ARG A 73 -10.53 14.96 6.25
CA ARG A 73 -11.52 14.13 6.96
C ARG A 73 -11.41 12.67 6.49
N GLY A 74 -11.44 11.74 7.43
CA GLY A 74 -11.26 10.30 7.17
C GLY A 74 -9.81 9.84 7.10
N GLN A 75 -8.83 10.77 7.01
CA GLN A 75 -7.40 10.45 6.88
C GLN A 75 -6.61 10.76 8.18
N GLN A 76 -7.23 11.42 9.16
CA GLN A 76 -6.59 11.92 10.40
C GLN A 76 -5.91 10.82 11.24
N LYS A 77 -6.42 9.59 11.19
CA LYS A 77 -5.86 8.42 11.90
C LYS A 77 -4.97 7.55 11.01
N ALA A 78 -4.91 7.82 9.70
CA ALA A 78 -4.13 7.04 8.76
C ALA A 78 -2.64 7.41 8.84
N PRO A 79 -1.73 6.46 8.55
CA PRO A 79 -0.30 6.73 8.46
C PRO A 79 0.04 7.52 7.19
N GLU A 80 -0.70 7.30 6.10
CA GLU A 80 -0.59 8.07 4.86
C GLU A 80 -1.91 8.76 4.49
N GLY A 81 -1.81 9.79 3.66
CA GLY A 81 -2.96 10.49 3.10
C GLY A 81 -2.57 11.47 1.99
N TYR A 82 -3.54 12.21 1.50
CA TYR A 82 -3.34 13.27 0.52
C TYR A 82 -4.22 14.49 0.82
N ILE A 83 -3.74 15.66 0.45
CA ILE A 83 -4.42 16.95 0.44
C ILE A 83 -4.65 17.33 -1.02
N GLY A 84 -5.93 17.52 -1.38
CA GLY A 84 -6.35 17.77 -2.76
C GLY A 84 -6.76 19.21 -3.05
N ASP A 85 -6.71 20.11 -2.06
CA ASP A 85 -7.18 21.49 -2.21
C ASP A 85 -6.28 22.50 -1.47
N PRO A 86 -6.19 23.74 -1.96
CA PRO A 86 -5.31 24.76 -1.40
C PRO A 86 -5.72 25.25 0.00
N GLY A 87 -7.02 25.20 0.33
CA GLY A 87 -7.52 25.65 1.63
C GLY A 87 -7.05 24.73 2.75
N THR A 88 -7.25 23.42 2.58
CA THR A 88 -6.76 22.41 3.50
C THR A 88 -5.24 22.43 3.60
N PHE A 89 -4.52 22.58 2.47
CA PHE A 89 -3.06 22.64 2.49
C PHE A 89 -2.56 23.82 3.31
N THR A 90 -3.17 24.99 3.17
CA THR A 90 -2.82 26.18 3.95
C THR A 90 -3.00 25.97 5.45
N GLU A 91 -4.10 25.35 5.87
CA GLU A 91 -4.38 25.10 7.30
C GLU A 91 -3.46 24.03 7.91
N VAL A 92 -3.12 23.00 7.14
CA VAL A 92 -2.11 22.01 7.52
C VAL A 92 -0.74 22.69 7.60
N TRP A 93 -0.36 23.49 6.59
CA TRP A 93 0.94 24.17 6.53
C TRP A 93 1.18 25.09 7.72
N LYS A 94 0.20 25.90 8.12
CA LYS A 94 0.28 26.77 9.32
C LYS A 94 0.66 26.01 10.60
N SER A 95 0.29 24.73 10.68
CA SER A 95 0.59 23.88 11.84
C SER A 95 1.92 23.13 11.68
N PHE A 96 2.33 22.86 10.43
CA PHE A 96 3.55 22.14 10.07
C PHE A 96 4.79 23.03 10.03
N ARG A 97 4.62 24.29 9.59
CA ARG A 97 5.64 25.32 9.46
C ARG A 97 5.09 26.66 9.95
N PRO A 98 4.94 26.83 11.28
CA PRO A 98 4.38 28.05 11.85
C PRO A 98 5.27 29.25 11.49
N GLY A 99 4.65 30.34 11.02
CA GLY A 99 5.35 31.56 10.59
C GLY A 99 5.85 31.55 9.15
N GLU A 100 5.82 30.40 8.45
CA GLU A 100 6.18 30.33 7.04
C GLU A 100 4.95 30.44 6.14
N LYS A 101 5.10 31.12 5.00
CA LYS A 101 4.08 31.13 3.95
C LYS A 101 4.00 29.75 3.30
N ALA A 102 2.79 29.25 3.08
CA ALA A 102 2.59 28.00 2.36
C ALA A 102 3.19 28.09 0.94
N PRO A 103 3.97 27.09 0.49
CA PRO A 103 4.53 27.08 -0.84
C PRO A 103 3.41 26.97 -1.88
N PRO A 104 3.55 27.60 -3.06
CA PRO A 104 2.55 27.46 -4.10
C PRO A 104 2.54 26.02 -4.62
N VAL A 105 1.33 25.47 -4.77
CA VAL A 105 1.04 24.17 -5.36
C VAL A 105 -0.14 24.35 -6.32
N ASP A 106 -0.02 23.84 -7.54
CA ASP A 106 -1.12 23.81 -8.50
C ASP A 106 -2.01 22.58 -8.24
N PHE A 107 -3.09 22.74 -7.47
CA PHE A 107 -4.01 21.64 -7.16
C PHE A 107 -4.88 21.19 -8.36
N GLY A 108 -4.84 21.91 -9.48
CA GLY A 108 -5.47 21.49 -10.73
C GLY A 108 -4.73 20.33 -11.39
N THR A 109 -3.41 20.26 -11.23
CA THR A 109 -2.54 19.25 -11.86
C THR A 109 -1.78 18.38 -10.85
N ASN A 110 -1.62 18.85 -9.63
CA ASN A 110 -0.89 18.18 -8.55
C ASN A 110 -1.78 17.95 -7.32
N MET A 111 -1.27 17.14 -6.42
CA MET A 111 -1.78 16.98 -5.05
C MET A 111 -0.60 16.93 -4.08
N VAL A 112 -0.86 17.10 -2.79
CA VAL A 112 0.16 16.91 -1.76
C VAL A 112 -0.12 15.60 -1.04
N VAL A 113 0.78 14.64 -1.15
CA VAL A 113 0.71 13.39 -0.36
C VAL A 113 1.48 13.54 0.94
N PHE A 114 1.09 12.81 1.97
CA PHE A 114 1.78 12.83 3.25
C PHE A 114 1.90 11.44 3.87
N THR A 115 2.92 11.29 4.71
CA THR A 115 3.09 10.15 5.62
C THR A 115 3.48 10.65 7.00
N ARG A 116 3.01 9.99 8.07
CA ARG A 116 3.30 10.34 9.46
C ARG A 116 3.58 9.11 10.31
N ASN A 117 4.10 9.32 11.52
CA ASN A 117 4.10 8.26 12.52
C ASN A 117 2.72 8.10 13.18
N VAL A 118 2.41 6.87 13.59
CA VAL A 118 1.19 6.53 14.35
C VAL A 118 1.46 5.91 15.72
N LYS A 119 2.66 5.37 15.95
CA LYS A 119 3.04 4.68 17.21
C LYS A 119 4.26 5.33 17.87
N PHE A 120 5.41 5.28 17.19
CA PHE A 120 6.68 5.81 17.68
C PHE A 120 7.11 7.04 16.89
N TYR A 121 7.67 8.03 17.56
CA TYR A 121 8.25 9.20 16.92
C TYR A 121 9.53 8.79 16.19
N ASN A 122 9.44 8.71 14.86
CA ASN A 122 10.53 8.32 13.99
C ASN A 122 10.62 9.34 12.87
N ARG A 123 11.72 10.11 12.82
CA ARG A 123 11.94 11.08 11.74
C ARG A 123 11.84 10.35 10.42
N LYS A 124 11.07 10.89 9.49
CA LYS A 124 10.79 10.24 8.22
C LYS A 124 10.83 11.20 7.06
N ALA A 125 11.17 10.68 5.88
CA ALA A 125 11.17 11.40 4.62
C ALA A 125 10.57 10.53 3.53
N ILE A 126 9.83 11.14 2.60
CA ILE A 126 9.34 10.46 1.39
C ILE A 126 10.50 10.35 0.41
N THR A 127 10.78 9.14 -0.06
CA THR A 127 11.87 8.86 -1.01
C THR A 127 11.37 8.44 -2.37
N ARG A 128 10.17 7.85 -2.44
CA ARG A 128 9.58 7.41 -3.70
C ARG A 128 8.06 7.44 -3.62
N VAL A 129 7.42 7.80 -4.72
CA VAL A 129 5.99 7.60 -4.93
C VAL A 129 5.83 6.75 -6.18
N THR A 130 4.96 5.76 -6.15
CA THR A 130 4.70 4.87 -7.30
C THR A 130 3.21 4.85 -7.64
N LEU A 131 2.90 4.59 -8.91
CA LEU A 131 1.55 4.44 -9.41
C LEU A 131 1.44 3.12 -10.17
N LEU A 132 0.49 2.28 -9.79
CA LEU A 132 0.16 1.05 -10.49
C LEU A 132 -1.36 0.90 -10.58
N ASP A 133 -1.90 0.76 -11.79
CA ASP A 133 -3.35 0.60 -12.02
C ASP A 133 -4.23 1.67 -11.35
N GLY A 134 -3.71 2.90 -11.25
CA GLY A 134 -4.38 4.02 -10.58
C GLY A 134 -4.29 4.01 -9.06
N ILE A 135 -3.54 3.07 -8.47
CA ILE A 135 -3.23 3.00 -7.05
C ILE A 135 -1.88 3.65 -6.81
N MET A 136 -1.88 4.76 -6.07
CA MET A 136 -0.67 5.43 -5.62
C MET A 136 -0.18 4.80 -4.32
N GLU A 137 1.13 4.55 -4.24
CA GLU A 137 1.82 4.14 -3.00
C GLU A 137 2.93 5.14 -2.67
N ILE A 138 3.06 5.47 -1.38
CA ILE A 138 4.11 6.34 -0.87
C ILE A 138 5.12 5.48 -0.14
N ARG A 139 6.40 5.64 -0.47
CA ARG A 139 7.51 5.02 0.25
C ARG A 139 8.42 6.08 0.84
N GLY A 140 8.88 5.79 2.04
CA GLY A 140 9.79 6.65 2.77
C GLY A 140 10.81 5.85 3.55
N VAL A 141 11.80 6.56 4.05
CA VAL A 141 12.73 6.09 5.06
C VAL A 141 12.31 6.68 6.40
N GLU A 142 12.52 5.93 7.47
CA GLU A 142 12.32 6.42 8.82
C GLU A 142 13.43 5.94 9.76
N THR A 143 13.75 6.75 10.76
CA THR A 143 14.62 6.32 11.86
C THR A 143 13.94 5.22 12.67
N MET A 144 14.71 4.43 13.44
CA MET A 144 14.14 3.45 14.35
C MET A 144 14.37 3.89 15.80
N THR A 145 13.28 4.17 16.51
CA THR A 145 13.28 4.47 17.95
C THR A 145 12.11 3.77 18.64
N SER A 146 12.11 3.78 19.97
CA SER A 146 11.00 3.31 20.80
C SER A 146 10.29 4.46 21.55
N VAL A 147 10.56 5.72 21.15
CA VAL A 147 9.92 6.88 21.80
C VAL A 147 8.47 6.97 21.34
N PRO A 148 7.46 6.85 22.22
CA PRO A 148 6.07 6.93 21.81
C PRO A 148 5.72 8.35 21.34
N VAL A 149 4.79 8.44 20.39
CA VAL A 149 4.18 9.72 20.00
C VAL A 149 3.39 10.28 21.19
N THR A 150 3.68 11.54 21.56
CA THR A 150 2.95 12.26 22.62
C THR A 150 2.35 13.56 22.07
N ASN A 151 3.19 14.59 21.89
CA ASN A 151 2.74 15.94 21.52
C ASN A 151 2.88 16.22 20.02
N LYS A 152 3.77 15.49 19.35
CA LYS A 152 4.10 15.68 17.94
C LYS A 152 4.41 14.35 17.25
N VAL A 153 4.17 14.31 15.95
CA VAL A 153 4.57 13.22 15.05
C VAL A 153 5.62 13.74 14.09
N ALA A 154 6.50 12.89 13.59
CA ALA A 154 7.21 13.23 12.37
C ALA A 154 6.24 13.04 11.19
N MET A 155 6.18 14.03 10.31
CA MET A 155 5.39 14.02 9.10
C MET A 155 6.26 14.44 7.92
N ALA A 156 6.11 13.74 6.80
CA ALA A 156 6.69 14.13 5.53
C ALA A 156 5.56 14.34 4.51
N MET A 157 5.72 15.35 3.67
CA MET A 157 4.82 15.74 2.58
C MET A 157 5.58 15.82 1.27
N ALA A 158 4.89 15.52 0.17
CA ALA A 158 5.43 15.66 -1.17
C ALA A 158 4.35 16.16 -2.14
N GLU A 159 4.71 17.12 -2.98
CA GLU A 159 3.90 17.53 -4.13
C GLU A 159 4.13 16.54 -5.28
N VAL A 160 3.06 15.97 -5.82
CA VAL A 160 3.09 14.98 -6.90
C VAL A 160 1.99 15.24 -7.93
N PRO A 161 2.19 14.87 -9.20
CA PRO A 161 1.12 14.89 -10.21
C PRO A 161 -0.09 14.07 -9.79
N ARG A 162 -1.29 14.60 -10.04
CA ARG A 162 -2.56 13.88 -9.77
C ARG A 162 -3.02 12.98 -10.92
N GLN A 163 -2.40 13.10 -12.09
CA GLN A 163 -2.81 12.39 -13.30
C GLN A 163 -2.74 10.88 -13.11
N GLY A 164 -3.82 10.20 -13.51
CA GLY A 164 -3.92 8.73 -13.45
C GLY A 164 -4.19 8.16 -12.06
N VAL A 165 -4.18 8.98 -11.00
CA VAL A 165 -4.42 8.51 -9.63
C VAL A 165 -5.91 8.38 -9.38
N LYS A 166 -6.35 7.18 -8.99
CA LYS A 166 -7.72 6.86 -8.59
C LYS A 166 -7.84 6.69 -7.09
N THR A 167 -6.86 6.02 -6.48
CA THR A 167 -6.81 5.75 -5.05
C THR A 167 -5.39 5.90 -4.51
N LEU A 168 -5.28 6.26 -3.24
CA LEU A 168 -4.05 6.21 -2.48
C LEU A 168 -4.12 5.02 -1.52
N ARG A 169 -3.08 4.19 -1.51
CA ARG A 169 -2.89 3.18 -0.45
C ARG A 169 -2.36 3.86 0.82
N ALA A 170 -3.07 3.67 1.91
CA ALA A 170 -2.74 4.20 3.24
C ALA A 170 -2.73 3.07 4.27
N GLY A 171 -1.57 2.42 4.43
CA GLY A 171 -1.43 1.14 5.13
C GLY A 171 -2.33 0.07 4.49
N ASP A 172 -3.27 -0.44 5.28
CA ASP A 172 -4.24 -1.46 4.86
C ASP A 172 -5.52 -0.88 4.24
N LYS A 173 -5.57 0.45 4.03
CA LYS A 173 -6.75 1.14 3.50
C LYS A 173 -6.48 1.74 2.13
N PHE A 174 -7.54 1.94 1.37
CA PHE A 174 -7.51 2.68 0.11
C PHE A 174 -8.37 3.94 0.24
N ILE A 175 -7.79 5.08 -0.06
CA ILE A 175 -8.44 6.39 0.00
C ILE A 175 -8.72 6.84 -1.44
N PRO A 176 -9.98 6.95 -1.86
CA PRO A 176 -10.32 7.49 -3.18
C PRO A 176 -9.82 8.93 -3.32
N VAL A 177 -9.15 9.21 -4.44
CA VAL A 177 -8.76 10.58 -4.81
C VAL A 177 -9.95 11.25 -5.49
N LYS A 178 -10.23 12.48 -5.06
CA LYS A 178 -11.32 13.32 -5.56
C LYS A 178 -10.78 14.49 -6.36
#